data_AF-A0A928XG47-F1
#
_entry.id   AF-A0A928XG47-F1
#
_cell.length_a   1.000
_cell.length_b   1.000
_cell.length_c   1.000
_cell.angle_alpha   90.00
_cell.angle_beta   90.00
_cell.angle_gamma   90.00
#
_symmetry.space_group_name_H-M   'P 1'
#
loop_
_entity.id
_entity.type
_entity.pdbx_description
1 polymer ?
#
loop_
_entity_poly.entity_id
_entity_poly.type
_entity_poly.pdbx_seq_one_letter_code
_entity_poly.pdbx_strand_id
1 'polypeptide(L)'
;MKKETLLRNGANVTLLSRSIQEAVAGLDNIPALIRQVIEDAMWREHLDKETGEVFRFDSFKAFIETAPPAGLGTTVPTLIRLSADNPLVVDLIDETIQFTMGELIALNLDKKIETDGNAAEPKKHIATGTSRQEGLRKLRKYADDNPQVEQLRQSVLAGEISINKALIEAGLRPERITIPRDPEKAAEAIRRTFTPEELNQLVRLLRL
;
A
#
# COMPACT_ATOMS: atom_id res chain seq x y z
N MET A 1 14.49 33.18 3.82
CA MET A 1 13.99 32.00 3.07
C MET A 1 14.31 30.67 3.74
N LYS A 2 15.56 30.16 3.81
CA LYS A 2 15.83 28.80 4.33
C LYS A 2 15.31 28.54 5.76
N LYS A 3 15.49 29.48 6.69
CA LYS A 3 15.02 29.34 8.09
C LYS A 3 13.49 29.27 8.22
N GLU A 4 12.77 30.00 7.37
CA GLU A 4 11.30 30.05 7.37
C GLU A 4 10.71 28.73 6.86
N THR A 5 11.33 28.12 5.85
CA THR A 5 10.99 26.78 5.39
C THR A 5 11.21 25.73 6.49
N LEU A 6 12.34 25.77 7.19
CA LEU A 6 12.63 24.81 8.27
C LEU A 6 11.66 24.95 9.46
N LEU A 7 11.25 26.18 9.80
CA LEU A 7 10.23 26.45 10.81
C LEU A 7 8.86 25.90 10.40
N ARG A 8 8.48 26.09 9.14
CA ARG A 8 7.23 25.55 8.60
C ARG A 8 7.23 24.02 8.62
N ASN A 9 8.34 23.40 8.22
CA ASN A 9 8.51 21.95 8.26
C ASN A 9 8.38 21.44 9.70
N GLY A 10 9.04 22.09 10.66
CA GLY A 10 8.96 21.74 12.08
C GLY A 10 7.54 21.80 12.61
N ALA A 11 6.81 22.87 12.30
CA ALA A 11 5.41 23.01 12.72
C ALA A 11 4.52 21.87 12.20
N ASN A 12 4.71 21.43 10.95
CA ASN A 12 3.96 20.31 10.37
C ASN A 12 4.37 18.96 10.99
N VAL A 13 5.65 18.75 11.29
CA VAL A 13 6.13 17.55 12.00
C VAL A 13 5.55 17.48 13.41
N THR A 14 5.58 18.58 14.16
CA THR A 14 4.99 18.67 15.50
C THR A 14 3.48 18.40 15.44
N LEU A 15 2.78 18.97 14.46
CA LEU A 15 1.36 18.72 14.25
C LEU A 15 1.09 17.23 14.00
N LEU A 16 1.84 16.60 13.09
CA LEU A 16 1.69 15.18 12.78
C LEU A 16 1.97 14.30 14.00
N SER A 17 3.09 14.54 14.71
CA SER A 17 3.44 13.84 15.94
C SER A 17 2.31 13.93 16.97
N ARG A 18 1.80 15.14 17.20
CA ARG A 18 0.71 15.39 18.15
C ARG A 18 -0.57 14.67 17.74
N SER A 19 -0.95 14.73 16.46
CA SER A 19 -2.13 14.03 15.95
C SER A 19 -2.03 12.51 16.11
N ILE A 20 -0.84 11.94 15.96
CA ILE A 20 -0.61 10.51 16.18
C ILE A 20 -0.73 10.15 17.67
N GLN A 21 -0.16 10.96 18.56
CA GLN A 21 -0.18 10.71 20.01
C GLN A 21 -1.56 10.92 20.64
N GLU A 22 -2.28 11.94 20.21
CA GLU A 22 -3.55 12.32 20.83
C GLU A 22 -4.73 11.45 20.36
N ALA A 23 -4.62 10.74 19.22
CA ALA A 23 -5.50 9.66 18.70
C ALA A 23 -7.04 9.76 18.89
N VAL A 24 -7.57 10.91 19.31
CA VAL A 24 -8.94 11.05 19.85
C VAL A 24 -9.77 12.10 19.10
N ALA A 25 -9.16 12.97 18.28
CA ALA A 25 -9.89 13.92 17.45
C ALA A 25 -9.13 14.23 16.14
N GLY A 26 -9.58 13.66 15.02
CA GLY A 26 -9.06 14.03 13.69
C GLY A 26 -8.23 12.97 12.96
N LEU A 27 -8.57 11.68 13.11
CA LEU A 27 -7.99 10.58 12.30
C LEU A 27 -8.07 10.87 10.79
N ASP A 28 -9.09 11.62 10.36
CA ASP A 28 -9.30 12.01 8.96
C ASP A 28 -8.15 12.85 8.37
N ASN A 29 -7.43 13.62 9.21
CA ASN A 29 -6.38 14.52 8.75
C ASN A 29 -4.98 13.88 8.77
N ILE A 30 -4.80 12.76 9.49
CA ILE A 30 -3.50 12.09 9.60
C ILE A 30 -2.97 11.66 8.21
N PRO A 31 -3.77 11.02 7.33
CA PRO A 31 -3.28 10.62 6.01
C PRO A 31 -2.83 11.82 5.15
N ALA A 32 -3.57 12.93 5.21
CA ALA A 32 -3.22 14.14 4.46
C ALA A 32 -1.91 14.76 4.96
N LEU A 33 -1.71 14.81 6.28
CA LEU A 33 -0.47 15.31 6.88
C LEU A 33 0.72 14.41 6.58
N ILE A 34 0.56 13.09 6.63
CA ILE A 34 1.61 12.13 6.24
C ILE A 34 2.02 12.38 4.78
N ARG A 35 1.04 12.47 3.88
CA ARG A 35 1.27 12.73 2.47
C ARG A 35 2.11 14.00 2.27
N GLN A 36 1.68 15.10 2.89
CA GLN A 36 2.37 16.38 2.78
C GLN A 36 3.81 16.31 3.32
N VAL A 37 4.02 15.68 4.49
CA VAL A 37 5.35 15.54 5.09
C VAL A 37 6.29 14.75 4.18
N ILE A 38 5.79 13.71 3.50
CA ILE A 38 6.57 12.90 2.56
C ILE A 38 6.86 13.66 1.26
N GLU A 39 5.83 14.18 0.58
CA GLU A 39 5.94 14.83 -0.73
C GLU A 39 6.84 16.08 -0.68
N ASP A 40 6.70 16.90 0.35
CA ASP A 40 7.53 18.10 0.55
C ASP A 40 8.88 17.80 1.25
N ALA A 41 9.19 16.52 1.48
CA ALA A 41 10.40 16.04 2.16
C ALA A 41 10.67 16.72 3.52
N MET A 42 9.63 17.14 4.23
CA MET A 42 9.74 17.89 5.49
C MET A 42 10.42 17.08 6.60
N TRP A 43 10.31 15.76 6.53
CA TRP A 43 10.96 14.83 7.45
C TRP A 43 12.49 14.83 7.35
N ARG A 44 13.07 15.25 6.21
CA ARG A 44 14.54 15.21 6.00
C ARG A 44 15.29 16.29 6.76
N GLU A 45 14.74 17.50 6.82
CA GLU A 45 15.32 18.63 7.53
C GLU A 45 14.20 19.55 8.05
N HIS A 46 14.16 19.75 9.36
CA HIS A 46 13.23 20.67 10.01
C HIS A 46 13.83 21.28 11.27
N LEU A 47 13.23 22.38 11.74
CA LEU A 47 13.69 23.11 12.90
C LEU A 47 12.61 23.11 13.98
N ASP A 48 12.98 22.77 15.20
CA ASP A 48 12.09 22.94 16.35
C ASP A 48 12.02 24.41 16.74
N LYS A 49 10.79 24.93 16.81
CA LYS A 49 10.51 26.33 17.10
C LYS A 49 10.86 26.71 18.53
N GLU A 50 10.77 25.78 19.48
CA GLU A 50 11.02 26.05 20.89
C GLU A 50 12.50 26.09 21.21
N THR A 51 13.25 25.07 20.79
CA THR A 51 14.69 24.96 21.06
C THR A 51 15.57 25.65 20.01
N GLY A 52 15.06 25.86 18.79
CA GLY A 52 15.85 26.33 17.66
C GLY A 52 16.75 25.26 17.03
N GLU A 53 16.66 24.01 17.49
CA GLU A 53 17.46 22.89 17.01
C GLU A 53 17.04 22.45 15.60
N VAL A 54 18.01 22.08 14.77
CA VAL A 54 17.77 21.56 13.42
C VAL A 54 17.96 20.05 13.41
N PHE A 55 16.92 19.31 13.06
CA PHE A 55 16.95 17.86 12.93
C PHE A 55 17.15 17.45 11.48
N ARG A 56 17.91 16.37 11.27
CA ARG A 56 18.20 15.79 9.95
C ARG A 56 18.06 14.28 9.97
N PHE A 57 17.45 13.73 8.93
CA PHE A 57 17.24 12.29 8.81
C PHE A 57 17.63 11.78 7.42
N ASP A 58 18.41 10.71 7.39
CA ASP A 58 18.80 10.04 6.16
C ASP A 58 17.75 9.01 5.70
N SER A 59 16.89 8.55 6.62
CA SER A 59 15.81 7.61 6.32
C SER A 59 14.51 8.01 6.97
N PHE A 60 13.40 7.78 6.26
CA PHE A 60 12.06 8.05 6.78
C PHE A 60 11.72 7.14 7.97
N LYS A 61 12.25 5.91 7.98
CA LYS A 61 12.11 5.00 9.11
C LYS A 61 12.71 5.58 10.40
N ALA A 62 13.93 6.11 10.33
CA ALA A 62 14.57 6.75 11.49
C ALA A 62 13.75 7.95 11.99
N PHE A 63 13.18 8.75 11.09
CA PHE A 63 12.29 9.84 11.44
C PHE A 63 11.01 9.37 12.17
N ILE A 64 10.38 8.29 11.71
CA ILE A 64 9.18 7.72 12.34
C ILE A 64 9.47 7.24 13.77
N GLU A 65 10.59 6.54 13.95
CA GLU A 65 10.96 5.88 15.21
C GLU A 65 11.58 6.83 16.24
N THR A 66 12.14 7.96 15.80
CA THR A 66 12.72 8.97 16.70
C THR A 66 11.63 9.69 17.48
N ALA A 67 11.81 9.88 18.79
CA ALA A 67 10.84 10.56 19.64
C ALA A 67 10.66 12.05 19.26
N PRO A 68 9.49 12.65 19.54
CA PRO A 68 9.31 14.09 19.42
C PRO A 68 10.24 14.85 20.37
N PRO A 69 10.65 16.09 20.04
CA PRO A 69 10.22 16.89 18.88
C PRO A 69 10.94 16.56 17.55
N ALA A 70 11.96 15.69 17.57
CA ALA A 70 12.78 15.38 16.39
C ALA A 70 12.10 14.45 15.39
N GLY A 71 11.26 13.52 15.86
CA GLY A 71 10.52 12.58 15.00
C GLY A 71 9.08 12.39 15.46
N LEU A 72 8.48 11.26 15.08
CA LEU A 72 7.08 10.95 15.40
C LEU A 72 6.91 10.10 16.67
N GLY A 73 7.97 9.43 17.14
CA GLY A 73 7.94 8.54 18.29
C GLY A 73 6.96 7.38 18.14
N THR A 74 6.79 6.87 16.92
CA THR A 74 5.88 5.77 16.61
C THR A 74 6.58 4.70 15.79
N THR A 75 5.83 3.70 15.36
CA THR A 75 6.35 2.63 14.51
C THR A 75 5.73 2.72 13.12
N VAL A 76 6.43 2.23 12.11
CA VAL A 76 5.85 2.06 10.78
C VAL A 76 4.51 1.29 10.81
N PRO A 77 4.38 0.11 11.46
CA PRO A 77 3.11 -0.60 11.47
C PRO A 77 1.98 0.25 12.06
N THR A 78 2.25 1.05 13.09
CA THR A 78 1.27 2.02 13.60
C THR A 78 0.87 3.04 12.53
N LEU A 79 1.84 3.61 11.81
CA LEU A 79 1.59 4.61 10.76
C LEU A 79 0.77 4.04 9.59
N ILE A 80 1.09 2.81 9.16
CA ILE A 80 0.32 2.07 8.14
C ILE A 80 -1.11 1.81 8.64
N ARG A 81 -1.27 1.39 9.89
CA ARG A 81 -2.59 1.13 10.48
C ARG A 81 -3.45 2.39 10.55
N LEU A 82 -2.86 3.52 10.92
CA LEU A 82 -3.54 4.83 10.93
C LEU A 82 -3.95 5.29 9.52
N SER A 83 -3.30 4.75 8.48
CA SER A 83 -3.55 5.09 7.08
C SER A 83 -4.31 3.98 6.33
N ALA A 84 -4.82 2.96 7.02
CA ALA A 84 -5.35 1.74 6.39
C ALA A 84 -6.48 1.99 5.38
N ASP A 85 -7.31 3.01 5.63
CA ASP A 85 -8.42 3.41 4.76
C ASP A 85 -7.99 4.33 3.59
N ASN A 86 -6.72 4.72 3.52
CA ASN A 86 -6.15 5.53 2.45
C ASN A 86 -5.02 4.78 1.72
N PRO A 87 -5.35 4.00 0.66
CA PRO A 87 -4.38 3.20 -0.08
C PRO A 87 -3.24 4.01 -0.70
N LEU A 88 -3.50 5.27 -1.10
CA LEU A 88 -2.50 6.16 -1.66
C LEU A 88 -1.39 6.47 -0.64
N VAL A 89 -1.77 6.75 0.59
CA VAL A 89 -0.82 7.08 1.66
C VAL A 89 -0.03 5.84 2.07
N VAL A 90 -0.67 4.67 2.13
CA VAL A 90 0.04 3.40 2.38
C VAL A 90 1.05 3.10 1.29
N ASP A 91 0.68 3.29 0.02
CA ASP A 91 1.59 3.11 -1.12
C ASP A 91 2.79 4.07 -1.07
N LEU A 92 2.53 5.33 -0.69
CA LEU A 92 3.54 6.38 -0.52
C LEU A 92 4.51 6.09 0.64
N ILE A 93 4.00 5.61 1.78
CA ILE A 93 4.85 5.16 2.91
C ILE A 93 5.73 3.99 2.46
N ASP A 94 5.16 3.01 1.74
CA ASP A 94 5.90 1.85 1.21
C ASP A 94 7.00 2.27 0.23
N GLU A 95 6.71 3.24 -0.65
CA GLU A 95 7.69 3.82 -1.58
C GLU A 95 8.85 4.50 -0.87
N THR A 96 8.54 5.29 0.15
CA THR A 96 9.53 6.12 0.85
C THR A 96 10.49 5.27 1.68
N ILE A 97 10.01 4.16 2.25
CA ILE A 97 10.81 3.27 3.11
C ILE A 97 11.48 2.17 2.29
N GLN A 98 10.93 1.81 1.12
CA GLN A 98 11.38 0.70 0.28
C GLN A 98 11.48 -0.63 1.06
N PHE A 99 10.42 -1.03 1.79
CA PHE A 99 10.49 -2.24 2.62
C PHE A 99 11.02 -3.44 1.85
N THR A 100 11.91 -4.19 2.48
CA THR A 100 12.20 -5.54 2.02
C THR A 100 10.94 -6.42 2.19
N MET A 101 10.79 -7.44 1.33
CA MET A 101 9.62 -8.33 1.39
C MET A 101 9.51 -9.05 2.75
N GLY A 102 10.64 -9.29 3.43
CA GLY A 102 10.68 -9.83 4.79
C GLY A 102 10.12 -8.89 5.85
N GLU A 103 10.35 -7.58 5.72
CA GLU A 103 9.80 -6.58 6.64
C GLU A 103 8.28 -6.45 6.48
N LEU A 104 7.75 -6.49 5.25
CA LEU A 104 6.29 -6.48 5.03
C LEU A 104 5.59 -7.70 5.64
N ILE A 105 6.23 -8.88 5.61
CA ILE A 105 5.70 -10.09 6.24
C ILE A 105 5.69 -9.93 7.76
N ALA A 106 6.77 -9.40 8.34
CA ALA A 106 6.84 -9.14 9.78
C ALA A 106 5.78 -8.12 10.24
N LEU A 107 5.47 -7.11 9.42
CA LEU A 107 4.39 -6.14 9.68
C LEU A 107 2.98 -6.76 9.65
N ASN A 108 2.83 -7.94 9.04
CA ASN A 108 1.58 -8.69 8.97
C ASN A 108 1.42 -9.76 10.08
N LEU A 109 2.41 -9.90 10.97
CA LEU A 109 2.43 -10.88 12.05
C LEU A 109 2.01 -10.25 13.38
N ASP A 110 0.70 -10.00 13.50
CA ASP A 110 -0.01 -10.07 14.80
C ASP A 110 -1.50 -10.41 14.60
N LYS A 111 -1.78 -11.31 13.64
CA LYS A 111 -3.07 -12.04 13.61
C LYS A 111 -3.06 -13.18 14.62
N LYS A 112 -2.97 -12.84 15.90
CA LYS A 112 -3.50 -13.69 16.97
C LYS A 112 -4.59 -12.90 17.71
N ILE A 113 -5.66 -12.59 16.98
CA ILE A 113 -6.92 -12.23 17.60
C ILE A 113 -7.51 -13.54 18.11
N GLU A 114 -7.21 -13.88 19.36
CA GLU A 114 -8.06 -14.79 20.13
C GLU A 114 -9.45 -14.14 20.15
N THR A 115 -10.35 -14.64 19.31
CA THR A 115 -11.74 -14.15 19.22
C THR A 115 -12.63 -15.18 19.89
N ASP A 116 -12.79 -15.04 21.20
CA ASP A 116 -13.99 -15.53 21.87
C ASP A 116 -15.17 -14.64 21.44
N GLY A 117 -16.32 -15.26 21.13
CA GLY A 117 -17.62 -14.60 21.15
C GLY A 117 -18.24 -14.22 19.80
N ASN A 118 -19.29 -14.98 19.46
CA ASN A 118 -20.41 -14.69 18.56
C ASN A 118 -20.65 -13.22 18.13
N ALA A 119 -20.64 -12.97 16.81
CA ALA A 119 -21.64 -12.16 16.11
C ALA A 119 -21.41 -12.26 14.58
N ALA A 120 -22.49 -12.59 13.86
CA ALA A 120 -22.51 -12.69 12.40
C ALA A 120 -22.61 -11.30 11.76
N GLU A 121 -21.47 -10.75 11.36
CA GLU A 121 -21.38 -9.75 10.30
C GLU A 121 -20.27 -10.19 9.33
N PRO A 122 -20.42 -9.97 8.00
CA PRO A 122 -19.35 -10.27 7.06
C PRO A 122 -18.22 -9.27 7.30
N LYS A 123 -17.28 -9.65 8.16
CA LYS A 123 -16.02 -8.93 8.37
C LYS A 123 -15.41 -8.73 6.98
N LYS A 124 -15.32 -7.46 6.52
CA LYS A 124 -14.43 -7.07 5.41
C LYS A 124 -13.07 -7.62 5.78
N HIS A 125 -12.69 -8.76 5.21
CA HIS A 125 -11.35 -9.28 5.37
C HIS A 125 -10.44 -8.26 4.69
N ILE A 126 -9.86 -7.37 5.49
CA ILE A 126 -8.72 -6.56 5.06
C ILE A 126 -7.58 -7.56 4.93
N ALA A 127 -7.55 -8.27 3.80
CA ALA A 127 -6.44 -9.11 3.38
C ALA A 127 -5.36 -8.18 2.83
N THR A 128 -4.76 -7.39 3.73
CA THR A 128 -3.71 -6.45 3.39
C THR A 128 -2.34 -7.03 3.66
N GLY A 129 -1.40 -6.59 2.84
CA GLY A 129 0.01 -6.76 2.99
C GLY A 129 0.60 -7.28 1.71
N THR A 130 1.09 -8.51 1.71
CA THR A 130 2.12 -8.93 0.76
C THR A 130 1.67 -8.94 -0.71
N SER A 131 0.60 -9.64 -1.08
CA SER A 131 0.26 -9.82 -2.51
C SER A 131 -0.24 -8.53 -3.19
N ARG A 132 -1.02 -7.72 -2.48
CA ARG A 132 -1.50 -6.42 -2.98
C ARG A 132 -0.35 -5.41 -3.07
N GLN A 133 0.49 -5.31 -2.03
CA GLN A 133 1.64 -4.41 -2.03
C GLN A 133 2.68 -4.83 -3.07
N GLU A 134 2.97 -6.13 -3.20
CA GLU A 134 3.86 -6.64 -4.25
C GLU A 134 3.34 -6.31 -5.65
N GLY A 135 2.02 -6.43 -5.86
CA GLY A 135 1.39 -6.02 -7.10
C GLY A 135 1.58 -4.51 -7.37
N LEU A 136 1.34 -3.66 -6.38
CA LEU A 136 1.51 -2.21 -6.51
C LEU A 136 2.97 -1.83 -6.79
N ARG A 137 3.93 -2.50 -6.14
CA ARG A 137 5.38 -2.32 -6.42
C ARG A 137 5.75 -2.71 -7.85
N LYS A 138 5.18 -3.81 -8.36
CA LYS A 138 5.36 -4.18 -9.77
C LYS A 138 4.80 -3.10 -10.68
N LEU A 139 3.56 -2.65 -10.46
CA LEU A 139 2.96 -1.59 -11.26
C LEU A 139 3.82 -0.31 -11.21
N ARG A 140 4.30 0.11 -10.03
CA ARG A 140 5.19 1.27 -9.89
C ARG A 140 6.48 1.11 -10.71
N LYS A 141 7.16 -0.02 -10.59
CA LYS A 141 8.38 -0.30 -11.34
C LYS A 141 8.20 -0.17 -12.87
N TYR A 142 7.06 -0.60 -13.40
CA TYR A 142 6.77 -0.54 -14.83
C TYR A 142 6.07 0.76 -15.27
N ALA A 143 5.57 1.56 -14.33
CA ALA A 143 4.94 2.84 -14.59
C ALA A 143 5.97 3.89 -15.08
N ASP A 144 7.22 3.81 -14.62
CA ASP A 144 8.31 4.69 -15.06
C ASP A 144 8.52 4.65 -16.58
N ASP A 145 8.35 3.47 -17.18
CA ASP A 145 8.54 3.23 -18.61
C ASP A 145 7.22 3.23 -19.41
N ASN A 146 6.06 3.20 -18.73
CA ASN A 146 4.76 3.04 -19.39
C ASN A 146 3.63 3.85 -18.72
N PRO A 147 3.17 4.95 -19.36
CA PRO A 147 2.06 5.77 -18.86
C PRO A 147 0.75 5.02 -18.66
N GLN A 148 0.49 3.95 -19.44
CA GLN A 148 -0.70 3.13 -19.28
C GLN A 148 -0.67 2.35 -17.96
N VAL A 149 0.50 1.86 -17.56
CA VAL A 149 0.67 1.15 -16.28
C VAL A 149 0.47 2.10 -15.11
N GLU A 150 0.88 3.36 -15.23
CA GLU A 150 0.60 4.38 -14.22
C GLU A 150 -0.90 4.64 -14.06
N GLN A 151 -1.65 4.73 -15.18
CA GLN A 151 -3.11 4.86 -15.12
C GLN A 151 -3.76 3.66 -14.41
N LEU A 152 -3.30 2.43 -14.73
CA LEU A 152 -3.78 1.23 -14.04
C LEU A 152 -3.46 1.25 -12.55
N ARG A 153 -2.28 1.73 -12.17
CA ARG A 153 -1.89 1.92 -10.76
C ARG A 153 -2.84 2.89 -10.06
N GLN A 154 -3.14 4.04 -10.67
CA GLN A 154 -4.07 5.02 -10.13
C GLN A 154 -5.49 4.45 -9.96
N SER A 155 -6.00 3.72 -10.95
CA SER A 155 -7.31 3.06 -10.84
C SER A 155 -7.37 1.99 -9.75
N VAL A 156 -6.26 1.30 -9.46
CA VAL A 156 -6.18 0.37 -8.31
C VAL A 156 -6.21 1.13 -6.98
N LEU A 157 -5.49 2.25 -6.90
CA LEU A 157 -5.44 3.08 -5.70
C LEU A 157 -6.78 3.75 -5.41
N ALA A 158 -7.50 4.17 -6.46
CA ALA A 158 -8.87 4.67 -6.39
C ALA A 158 -9.91 3.58 -6.08
N GLY A 159 -9.54 2.29 -6.17
CA GLY A 159 -10.43 1.17 -5.92
C GLY A 159 -11.39 0.84 -7.08
N GLU A 160 -11.17 1.42 -8.25
CA GLU A 160 -11.97 1.18 -9.47
C GLU A 160 -11.73 -0.22 -10.04
N ILE A 161 -10.48 -0.68 -9.99
CA ILE A 161 -10.09 -2.02 -10.47
C ILE A 161 -9.29 -2.77 -9.40
N SER A 162 -9.38 -4.09 -9.43
CA SER A 162 -8.56 -4.93 -8.55
C SER A 162 -7.11 -4.96 -9.00
N ILE A 163 -6.18 -5.17 -8.06
CA ILE A 163 -4.75 -5.30 -8.37
C ILE A 163 -4.47 -6.43 -9.38
N ASN A 164 -5.19 -7.55 -9.29
CA ASN A 164 -5.02 -8.66 -10.23
C ASN A 164 -5.46 -8.27 -11.64
N LYS A 165 -6.57 -7.53 -11.77
CA LYS A 165 -7.04 -7.03 -13.07
C LYS A 165 -6.02 -6.07 -13.67
N ALA A 166 -5.52 -5.11 -12.89
CA ALA A 166 -4.48 -4.19 -13.34
C ALA A 166 -3.19 -4.90 -13.78
N LEU A 167 -2.75 -5.93 -13.05
CA LEU A 167 -1.57 -6.71 -13.44
C LEU A 167 -1.76 -7.50 -14.75
N ILE A 168 -2.98 -7.98 -15.01
CA ILE A 168 -3.32 -8.66 -16.27
C ILE A 168 -3.36 -7.65 -17.41
N GLU A 169 -4.02 -6.51 -17.24
CA GLU A 169 -4.10 -5.44 -18.24
C GLU A 169 -2.73 -4.83 -18.55
N ALA A 170 -1.84 -4.76 -17.56
CA ALA A 170 -0.45 -4.34 -17.74
C ALA A 170 0.44 -5.40 -18.42
N GLY A 171 -0.07 -6.61 -18.72
CA GLY A 171 0.71 -7.72 -19.27
C GLY A 171 1.72 -8.33 -18.30
N LEU A 172 1.67 -7.94 -17.01
CA LEU A 172 2.60 -8.42 -15.98
C LEU A 172 2.16 -9.76 -15.37
N ARG A 173 0.94 -10.19 -15.68
CA ARG A 173 0.38 -11.47 -15.23
C ARG A 173 -0.49 -12.09 -16.33
N PRO A 174 -0.33 -13.39 -16.63
CA PRO A 174 -1.25 -14.06 -17.54
C PRO A 174 -2.64 -14.18 -16.92
N GLU A 175 -3.67 -14.03 -17.75
CA GLU A 175 -5.04 -14.35 -17.36
C GLU A 175 -5.14 -15.85 -17.08
N ARG A 176 -5.82 -16.19 -15.97
CA ARG A 176 -6.02 -17.58 -15.55
C ARG A 176 -7.49 -17.86 -15.42
N ILE A 177 -7.89 -19.01 -15.94
CA ILE A 177 -9.21 -19.59 -15.66
C ILE A 177 -9.10 -20.67 -14.60
N THR A 178 -10.12 -20.74 -13.75
CA THR A 178 -10.29 -21.84 -12.81
C THR A 178 -11.17 -22.89 -13.48
N ILE A 179 -10.62 -24.08 -13.70
CA ILE A 179 -11.33 -25.20 -14.33
C ILE A 179 -11.71 -26.20 -13.23
N PRO A 180 -13.02 -26.52 -13.05
CA PRO A 180 -13.45 -27.58 -12.14
C PRO A 180 -12.86 -28.94 -12.50
N ARG A 181 -12.70 -29.84 -11.52
CA ARG A 181 -12.24 -31.23 -11.79
C ARG A 181 -13.28 -32.11 -12.46
N ASP A 182 -14.54 -31.72 -12.35
CA ASP A 182 -15.65 -32.41 -12.99
C ASP A 182 -15.57 -32.21 -14.52
N PRO A 183 -15.51 -33.29 -15.33
CA PRO A 183 -15.27 -33.18 -16.78
C PRO A 183 -16.34 -32.37 -17.52
N GLU A 184 -17.61 -32.46 -17.13
CA GLU A 184 -18.70 -31.75 -17.78
C GLU A 184 -18.60 -30.24 -17.50
N LYS A 185 -18.42 -29.87 -16.23
CA LYS A 185 -18.23 -28.47 -15.82
C LYS A 185 -16.92 -27.89 -16.35
N ALA A 186 -15.87 -28.70 -16.47
CA ALA A 186 -14.62 -28.30 -17.11
C ALA A 186 -14.85 -27.94 -18.58
N ALA A 187 -15.55 -28.80 -19.33
CA ALA A 187 -15.86 -28.57 -20.72
C ALA A 187 -16.73 -27.31 -20.91
N GLU A 188 -17.72 -27.08 -20.05
CA GLU A 188 -18.55 -25.88 -20.08
C GLU A 188 -17.74 -24.60 -19.82
N ALA A 189 -16.89 -24.61 -18.78
CA ALA A 189 -16.02 -23.47 -18.46
C ALA A 189 -15.07 -23.14 -19.62
N ILE A 190 -14.46 -24.17 -20.21
CA ILE A 190 -13.56 -24.04 -21.36
C ILE A 190 -14.32 -23.48 -22.58
N ARG A 191 -15.51 -24.00 -22.91
CA ARG A 191 -16.31 -23.50 -24.05
C ARG A 191 -16.75 -22.05 -23.90
N ARG A 192 -16.95 -21.56 -22.67
CA ARG A 192 -17.34 -20.16 -22.43
C ARG A 192 -16.18 -19.19 -22.63
N THR A 193 -14.94 -19.63 -22.38
CA THR A 193 -13.78 -18.74 -22.40
C THR A 193 -13.03 -18.79 -23.73
N PHE A 194 -12.86 -19.96 -24.33
CA PHE A 194 -12.05 -20.13 -25.53
C PHE A 194 -12.87 -19.98 -26.81
N THR A 195 -12.23 -19.41 -27.83
CA THR A 195 -12.75 -19.36 -29.20
C THR A 195 -12.77 -20.76 -29.85
N PRO A 196 -13.60 -20.98 -30.89
CA PRO A 196 -13.65 -22.27 -31.60
C PRO A 196 -12.28 -22.75 -32.11
N GLU A 197 -11.43 -21.84 -32.56
CA GLU A 197 -10.07 -22.13 -33.03
C GLU A 197 -9.17 -22.63 -31.89
N GLU A 198 -9.19 -21.95 -30.74
CA GLU A 198 -8.43 -22.33 -29.55
C GLU A 198 -8.91 -23.67 -28.98
N LEU A 199 -10.22 -23.94 -29.01
CA LEU A 199 -10.78 -25.24 -28.61
C LEU A 199 -10.23 -26.38 -29.47
N ASN A 200 -10.15 -26.18 -30.79
CA ASN A 200 -9.58 -27.19 -31.69
C ASN A 200 -8.09 -27.43 -31.41
N GLN A 201 -7.34 -26.38 -31.09
CA GLN A 201 -5.95 -26.49 -30.67
C GLN A 201 -5.83 -27.25 -29.34
N LEU A 202 -6.69 -26.96 -28.38
CA LEU A 202 -6.73 -27.64 -27.08
C LEU A 202 -7.01 -29.15 -27.26
N VAL A 203 -7.98 -29.52 -28.10
CA VAL A 203 -8.27 -30.92 -28.42
C VAL A 203 -7.08 -31.63 -29.05
N ARG A 204 -6.31 -30.96 -29.92
CA ARG A 204 -5.08 -31.53 -30.50
C ARG A 204 -4.01 -31.78 -29.43
N LEU A 205 -3.85 -30.87 -28.47
CA LEU A 205 -2.85 -30.99 -27.39
C LEU A 205 -3.22 -32.05 -26.34
N LEU A 206 -4.52 -32.29 -26.13
CA LEU A 206 -5.02 -33.24 -25.14
C LEU A 206 -5.15 -34.68 -25.65
N ARG A 207 -5.04 -34.90 -26.96
CA ARG A 207 -4.98 -36.25 -27.55
C ARG A 207 -3.58 -36.82 -27.31
N LEU A 208 -3.43 -37.51 -26.17
CA LEU A 208 -2.30 -38.39 -25.86
C LEU A 208 -2.30 -39.64 -26.76
#